data_AF-A0A844AQU0-F1
#
_entry.id   AF-A0A844AQU0-F1
#
_cell.length_a   1.000
_cell.length_b   1.000
_cell.length_c   1.000
_cell.angle_alpha   90.00
_cell.angle_beta   90.00
_cell.angle_gamma   90.00
#
_symmetry.space_group_name_H-M   'P 1'
#
loop_
_entity.id
_entity.type
_entity.pdbx_description
1 polymer ?
#
loop_
_entity_poly.entity_id
_entity_poly.type
_entity_poly.pdbx_seq_one_letter_code
_entity_poly.pdbx_strand_id
1 'polypeptide(L)'
;MNKTLIALFVAFAGTASFAASHTGAPMSPASAPMATTAPMSTMTKAEAKAAEKKADADYKAAKKACKPLKYKEEKACKAQAKAAHKKAEADIKAATAK
;
A
#
# COMPACT_ATOMS: atom_id res chain seq x y z
N MET A 1 -14.01 23.81 25.08
CA MET A 1 -14.22 24.78 23.99
C MET A 1 -12.84 25.27 23.57
N ASN A 2 -12.27 24.65 22.54
CA ASN A 2 -10.87 24.83 22.13
C ASN A 2 -10.85 24.83 20.59
N LYS A 3 -11.70 25.67 20.02
CA LYS A 3 -12.19 25.61 18.62
C LYS A 3 -11.26 26.32 17.63
N THR A 4 -9.98 26.46 17.97
CA THR A 4 -9.05 27.33 17.25
C THR A 4 -7.64 26.77 17.35
N LEU A 5 -7.32 25.80 16.48
CA LEU A 5 -5.96 25.55 15.94
C LEU A 5 -5.94 24.32 15.01
N ILE A 6 -6.98 24.14 14.19
CA ILE A 6 -6.85 23.37 12.93
C ILE A 6 -6.66 24.42 11.85
N ALA A 7 -5.47 25.03 11.86
CA ALA A 7 -4.98 25.81 10.74
C ALA A 7 -4.74 24.83 9.60
N LEU A 8 -5.64 24.90 8.63
CA LEU A 8 -5.40 24.62 7.21
C LEU A 8 -3.91 24.77 6.84
N PHE A 9 -3.21 23.64 6.80
CA PHE A 9 -2.08 23.42 5.90
C PHE A 9 -2.46 22.30 4.94
N VAL A 10 -3.55 22.51 4.21
CA VAL A 10 -3.80 21.86 2.93
C VAL A 10 -3.17 22.75 1.88
N ALA A 11 -1.85 22.64 1.77
CA ALA A 11 -1.05 23.16 0.68
C ALA A 11 0.04 22.13 0.35
N PHE A 12 -0.38 20.88 0.08
CA PHE A 12 0.44 19.96 -0.70
C PHE A 12 0.19 20.28 -2.19
N ALA A 13 0.59 21.48 -2.58
CA ALA A 13 0.64 21.93 -3.96
C ALA A 13 2.11 22.24 -4.26
N GLY A 14 2.76 21.34 -5.00
CA GLY A 14 3.92 21.68 -5.82
C GLY A 14 5.24 21.95 -5.10
N THR A 15 5.89 20.90 -4.61
CA THR A 15 7.34 20.74 -4.85
C THR A 15 7.63 19.26 -5.07
N ALA A 16 7.95 18.93 -6.31
CA ALA A 16 8.45 17.65 -6.75
C ALA A 16 9.77 17.31 -6.03
N SER A 17 9.70 16.57 -4.93
CA SER A 17 10.88 16.00 -4.26
C SER A 17 10.48 14.75 -3.47
N PHE A 18 10.12 13.68 -4.18
CA PHE A 18 10.33 12.33 -3.68
C PHE A 18 10.72 11.41 -4.84
N ALA A 19 11.76 11.84 -5.56
CA ALA A 19 12.54 10.99 -6.44
C ALA A 19 13.95 10.89 -5.85
N ALA A 20 14.48 9.67 -5.81
CA ALA A 20 15.88 9.32 -5.62
C ALA A 20 16.51 9.48 -4.22
N SER A 21 16.33 8.46 -3.38
CA SER A 21 17.48 7.84 -2.71
C SER A 21 17.99 6.67 -3.58
N HIS A 22 18.54 7.00 -4.74
CA HIS A 22 19.40 6.10 -5.52
C HIS A 22 20.65 6.91 -5.85
N THR A 23 21.54 6.99 -4.88
CA THR A 23 22.93 7.38 -5.09
C THR A 23 23.61 6.27 -5.87
N GLY A 24 23.93 6.50 -7.15
CA GLY A 24 24.96 5.71 -7.82
C GLY A 24 24.77 5.45 -9.31
N ALA A 25 25.32 6.37 -10.11
CA ALA A 25 25.83 6.22 -11.47
C ALA A 25 24.88 6.32 -12.69
N PRO A 26 25.33 6.96 -13.79
CA PRO A 26 24.46 7.59 -14.79
C PRO A 26 24.52 6.89 -16.15
N MET A 27 23.40 6.37 -16.67
CA MET A 27 23.30 6.03 -18.09
C MET A 27 21.89 6.23 -18.66
N SER A 28 21.84 7.08 -19.70
CA SER A 28 20.95 7.04 -20.88
C SER A 28 19.61 7.79 -20.84
N PRO A 29 19.45 8.88 -21.63
CA PRO A 29 18.19 9.54 -21.90
C PRO A 29 17.55 8.99 -23.18
N ALA A 30 16.32 8.49 -23.10
CA ALA A 30 15.43 8.42 -24.25
C ALA A 30 13.97 8.45 -23.78
N SER A 31 13.35 9.57 -24.09
CA SER A 31 12.00 9.98 -23.76
C SER A 31 10.92 9.03 -24.30
N ALA A 32 9.99 8.62 -23.45
CA ALA A 32 8.58 8.40 -23.80
C ALA A 32 7.72 8.52 -22.54
N PRO A 33 6.76 9.46 -22.47
CA PRO A 33 5.85 9.54 -21.34
C PRO A 33 4.84 8.40 -21.47
N MET A 34 5.07 7.30 -20.77
CA MET A 34 3.99 6.36 -20.50
C MET A 34 3.06 6.99 -19.46
N ALA A 35 2.11 7.78 -19.96
CA ALA A 35 0.82 7.95 -19.32
C ALA A 35 0.15 6.57 -19.28
N THR A 36 0.48 5.78 -18.26
CA THR A 36 -0.23 4.54 -17.98
C THR A 36 -1.58 4.91 -17.37
N THR A 37 -2.52 5.34 -18.21
CA THR A 37 -3.95 5.13 -17.95
C THR A 37 -4.17 3.63 -18.02
N ALA A 38 -3.79 2.91 -16.96
CA ALA A 38 -4.04 1.48 -16.87
C ALA A 38 -5.56 1.28 -16.92
N PRO A 39 -6.10 0.54 -17.90
CA PRO A 39 -7.48 0.11 -17.80
C PRO A 39 -7.59 -0.74 -16.55
N MET A 40 -8.63 -0.50 -15.75
CA MET A 40 -9.07 -1.39 -14.68
C MET A 40 -9.40 -2.75 -15.31
N SER A 41 -8.37 -3.56 -15.53
CA SER A 41 -8.46 -4.86 -16.16
C SER A 41 -9.05 -5.79 -15.12
N THR A 42 -10.20 -6.38 -15.46
CA THR A 42 -10.82 -7.45 -14.66
C THR A 42 -9.78 -8.50 -14.31
N MET A 43 -9.47 -8.67 -13.02
CA MET A 43 -8.44 -9.59 -12.56
C MET A 43 -8.74 -11.01 -13.05
N THR A 44 -7.75 -11.64 -13.66
CA THR A 44 -7.84 -13.06 -14.00
C THR A 44 -7.69 -13.92 -12.74
N LYS A 45 -8.12 -15.19 -12.79
CA LYS A 45 -7.99 -16.12 -11.66
C LYS A 45 -6.52 -16.31 -11.23
N ALA A 46 -5.58 -16.21 -12.18
CA ALA A 46 -4.14 -16.27 -11.91
C ALA A 46 -3.65 -15.03 -11.16
N GLU A 47 -4.07 -13.84 -11.59
CA GLU A 47 -3.78 -12.57 -10.91
C GLU A 47 -4.35 -12.56 -9.48
N ALA A 48 -5.56 -13.07 -9.30
CA ALA A 48 -6.18 -13.19 -7.98
C ALA A 48 -5.42 -14.13 -7.05
N LYS A 49 -4.91 -15.27 -7.56
CA LYS A 49 -4.06 -16.19 -6.80
C LYS A 49 -2.72 -15.55 -6.44
N ALA A 50 -2.14 -14.74 -7.33
CA ALA A 50 -0.93 -13.97 -7.05
C ALA A 50 -1.20 -12.92 -5.97
N ALA A 51 -2.33 -12.20 -6.06
CA ALA A 51 -2.76 -11.21 -5.08
C ALA A 51 -3.05 -11.83 -3.70
N GLU A 52 -3.71 -13.00 -3.64
CA GLU A 52 -3.91 -13.77 -2.39
C GLU A 52 -2.56 -14.10 -1.76
N LYS A 53 -1.61 -14.63 -2.54
CA LYS A 53 -0.26 -14.96 -2.03
C LYS A 53 0.50 -13.73 -1.53
N LYS A 54 0.35 -12.58 -2.21
CA LYS A 54 0.93 -11.31 -1.77
C LYS A 54 0.32 -10.88 -0.44
N ALA A 55 -1.01 -10.83 -0.34
CA ALA A 55 -1.71 -10.49 0.88
C ALA A 55 -1.31 -11.39 2.06
N ASP A 56 -1.17 -12.71 1.85
CA ASP A 56 -0.70 -13.64 2.87
C ASP A 56 0.75 -13.38 3.31
N ALA A 57 1.63 -13.07 2.35
CA ALA A 57 3.02 -12.71 2.63
C ALA A 57 3.09 -11.41 3.45
N ASP A 58 2.31 -10.39 3.07
CA ASP A 58 2.21 -9.12 3.78
C ASP A 58 1.66 -9.33 5.20
N TYR A 59 0.62 -10.14 5.37
CA TYR A 59 0.10 -10.51 6.69
C TYR A 59 1.15 -11.21 7.56
N LYS A 60 1.93 -12.14 7.00
CA LYS A 60 3.00 -12.81 7.73
C LYS A 60 4.14 -11.86 8.09
N ALA A 61 4.53 -10.96 7.18
CA ALA A 61 5.54 -9.95 7.44
C ALA A 61 5.07 -8.99 8.54
N ALA A 62 3.86 -8.46 8.43
CA ALA A 62 3.24 -7.61 9.45
C ALA A 62 3.16 -8.33 10.80
N LYS A 63 2.73 -9.59 10.85
CA LYS A 63 2.73 -10.37 12.10
C LYS A 63 4.11 -10.54 12.72
N LYS A 64 5.15 -10.75 11.92
CA LYS A 64 6.53 -10.83 12.40
C LYS A 64 6.99 -9.48 12.95
N ALA A 65 6.65 -8.38 12.27
CA ALA A 65 6.90 -7.02 12.75
C ALA A 65 6.10 -6.67 14.02
N CYS A 66 4.95 -7.30 14.24
CA CYS A 66 4.16 -7.14 15.47
C CYS A 66 4.71 -7.95 16.66
N LYS A 67 5.41 -9.07 16.45
CA LYS A 67 5.96 -9.92 17.54
C LYS A 67 6.87 -9.21 18.56
N PRO A 68 7.71 -8.21 18.21
CA PRO A 68 8.49 -7.50 19.20
C PRO A 68 7.66 -6.58 20.11
N LEU A 69 6.41 -6.26 19.75
CA LEU A 69 5.52 -5.46 20.58
C LEU A 69 4.97 -6.29 21.75
N LYS A 70 4.60 -5.66 22.86
CA LYS A 70 4.05 -6.35 24.03
C LYS A 70 2.61 -5.93 24.34
N TYR A 71 1.90 -6.82 25.04
CA TYR A 71 0.55 -6.58 25.55
C TYR A 71 -0.44 -6.08 24.47
N LYS A 72 -1.01 -4.89 24.68
CA LYS A 72 -2.09 -4.35 23.84
C LYS A 72 -1.58 -3.87 22.49
N GLU A 73 -0.32 -3.44 22.40
CA GLU A 73 0.31 -3.01 21.14
C GLU A 73 0.48 -4.21 20.20
N GLU A 74 0.93 -5.35 20.73
CA GLU A 74 1.02 -6.60 19.96
C GLU A 74 -0.35 -7.02 19.44
N LYS A 75 -1.37 -6.96 20.30
CA LYS A 75 -2.73 -7.37 19.94
C LYS A 75 -3.36 -6.43 18.92
N ALA A 76 -3.19 -5.12 19.08
CA ALA A 76 -3.67 -4.11 18.14
C ALA A 76 -2.97 -4.22 16.78
N CYS A 77 -1.65 -4.42 16.77
CA CYS A 77 -0.87 -4.63 15.56
C CYS A 77 -1.31 -5.90 14.81
N LYS A 78 -1.46 -7.03 15.53
CA LYS A 78 -1.98 -8.27 14.93
C LYS A 78 -3.41 -8.09 14.40
N ALA A 79 -4.26 -7.33 15.10
CA ALA A 79 -5.62 -7.05 14.66
C ALA A 79 -5.66 -6.20 13.38
N GLN A 80 -4.87 -5.12 13.31
CA GLN A 80 -4.69 -4.28 12.12
C GLN A 80 -4.20 -5.12 10.93
N ALA A 81 -3.16 -5.92 11.12
CA ALA A 81 -2.63 -6.80 10.08
C ALA A 81 -3.68 -7.78 9.56
N LYS A 82 -4.49 -8.35 10.46
CA LYS A 82 -5.57 -9.28 10.10
C LYS A 82 -6.71 -8.57 9.36
N ALA A 83 -7.06 -7.35 9.76
CA ALA A 83 -8.06 -6.54 9.08
C ALA A 83 -7.62 -6.16 7.66
N ALA A 84 -6.35 -5.77 7.48
CA ALA A 84 -5.77 -5.48 6.18
C ALA A 84 -5.79 -6.71 5.26
N HIS A 85 -5.41 -7.89 5.77
CA HIS A 85 -5.46 -9.15 5.04
C HIS A 85 -6.89 -9.48 4.60
N LYS A 86 -7.86 -9.43 5.51
CA LYS A 86 -9.28 -9.66 5.19
C LYS A 86 -9.82 -8.69 4.16
N LYS A 87 -9.43 -7.42 4.24
CA LYS A 87 -9.83 -6.41 3.26
C LYS A 87 -9.26 -6.75 1.88
N ALA A 88 -7.97 -7.09 1.80
CA ALA A 88 -7.34 -7.51 0.55
C ALA A 88 -8.02 -8.76 -0.04
N GLU A 89 -8.31 -9.78 0.78
CA GLU A 89 -9.06 -10.97 0.33
C GLU A 89 -10.45 -10.60 -0.21
N ALA A 90 -11.15 -9.68 0.44
CA ALA A 90 -12.46 -9.20 0.00
C ALA A 90 -12.39 -8.42 -1.32
N ASP A 91 -11.41 -7.51 -1.45
CA ASP A 91 -11.14 -6.76 -2.69
C ASP A 91 -10.80 -7.72 -3.85
N ILE A 92 -9.96 -8.73 -3.62
CA ILE A 92 -9.62 -9.77 -4.62
C ILE A 92 -10.85 -10.57 -5.01
N LYS A 93 -11.65 -11.00 -4.03
CA LYS A 93 -12.89 -11.75 -4.27
C LYS A 93 -13.91 -10.92 -5.05
N ALA A 94 -14.05 -9.63 -4.73
CA ALA A 94 -14.91 -8.72 -5.48
C ALA A 94 -14.41 -8.52 -6.91
N ALA A 95 -13.10 -8.42 -7.11
CA ALA A 95 -12.49 -8.30 -8.44
C ALA A 95 -12.60 -9.58 -9.30
N THR A 96 -12.80 -10.75 -8.68
CA THR A 96 -12.98 -12.03 -9.36
C THR A 96 -14.40 -12.58 -9.37
N ALA A 97 -15.32 -11.95 -8.63
CA ALA A 97 -16.75 -12.22 -8.69
C ALA A 97 -17.31 -11.62 -9.99
N LYS A 98 -17.05 -12.33 -11.10
CA LYS A 98 -17.74 -12.15 -12.38
C LYS A 98 -18.85 -13.19 -12.52
#